data_AF-A0A260BX88-F1
#
_entry.id   AF-A0A260BX88-F1
#
_cell.length_a   1.000
_cell.length_b   1.000
_cell.length_c   1.000
_cell.angle_alpha   90.00
_cell.angle_beta   90.00
_cell.angle_gamma   90.00
#
_symmetry.space_group_name_H-M   'P 1'
#
loop_
_entity.id
_entity.type
_entity.pdbx_description
1 polymer ?
#
loop_
_entity_poly.entity_id
_entity_poly.type
_entity_poly.pdbx_seq_one_letter_code
_entity_poly.pdbx_strand_id
1 'polypeptide(L)'
;MAEQIAAAGAAATACGPAVLAPVFGLIGQEFLGAVTGTHLAHTDAVVRLAGAVASIGSAATASAVSYALTDVGTGAAVAASAAGTALDAR
;
A
#
# COMPACT_ATOMS: atom_id res chain seq x y z
N MET A 1 -1.00 3.15 -7.04
CA MET A 1 -1.50 3.88 -5.87
C MET A 1 -0.42 4.11 -4.83
N ALA A 2 0.24 3.07 -4.30
CA ALA A 2 1.34 3.23 -3.33
C ALA A 2 2.42 4.23 -3.78
N GLU A 3 2.87 4.13 -5.04
CA GLU A 3 3.83 5.06 -5.62
C GLU A 3 3.32 6.51 -5.68
N GLN A 4 2.03 6.71 -5.99
CA GLN A 4 1.41 8.05 -5.97
C GLN A 4 1.37 8.63 -4.55
N ILE A 5 1.12 7.80 -3.54
CA ILE A 5 1.16 8.22 -2.13
C ILE A 5 2.59 8.61 -1.73
N ALA A 6 3.59 7.83 -2.14
CA ALA A 6 5.00 8.15 -1.89
C ALA A 6 5.42 9.46 -2.57
N ALA A 7 5.02 9.68 -3.82
CA ALA A 7 5.27 10.91 -4.56
C ALA A 7 4.60 12.12 -3.89
N ALA A 8 3.35 11.96 -3.41
CA ALA A 8 2.66 13.00 -2.67
C ALA A 8 3.38 13.34 -1.34
N GLY A 9 3.90 12.33 -0.63
CA GLY A 9 4.72 12.52 0.56
C GLY A 9 5.99 13.31 0.28
N ALA A 10 6.71 12.98 -0.79
CA ALA A 10 7.91 13.71 -1.21
C ALA A 10 7.61 15.16 -1.60
N ALA A 11 6.51 15.40 -2.30
CA ALA A 11 6.06 16.76 -2.65
C ALA A 11 5.68 17.58 -1.40
N ALA A 12 5.01 16.96 -0.42
CA ALA A 12 4.68 17.61 0.84
C ALA A 12 5.94 17.98 1.62
N THR A 13 6.93 17.08 1.73
CA THR A 13 8.23 17.36 2.35
C THR A 13 8.93 18.56 1.70
N ALA A 14 8.91 18.65 0.37
CA ALA A 14 9.54 19.76 -0.36
C ALA A 14 8.87 21.13 -0.10
N CYS A 15 7.57 21.15 0.17
CA CYS A 15 6.79 22.36 0.46
C CYS A 15 6.54 22.58 1.96
N GLY A 16 7.42 22.06 2.82
CA GLY A 16 7.24 22.09 4.27
C GLY A 16 7.19 23.51 4.87
N PRO A 17 6.55 23.67 6.04
CA PRO A 17 6.24 24.97 6.66
C PRO A 17 7.47 25.77 7.11
N ALA A 18 8.66 25.15 7.22
CA ALA A 18 9.90 25.84 7.58
C ALA A 18 10.23 27.03 6.67
N VAL A 19 9.76 27.00 5.41
CA VAL A 19 9.91 28.12 4.46
C VAL A 19 9.20 29.41 4.91
N LEU A 20 8.26 29.32 5.85
CA LEU A 20 7.49 30.44 6.38
C LEU A 20 8.22 31.16 7.53
N ALA A 21 9.45 30.78 7.88
CA ALA A 21 10.24 31.43 8.94
C ALA A 21 10.30 32.97 8.84
N PRO A 22 10.50 33.58 7.65
CA PRO A 22 10.48 35.04 7.52
C PRO A 22 9.12 35.68 7.83
N VAL A 23 8.01 34.96 7.61
CA VAL A 23 6.64 35.46 7.81
C VAL A 23 6.28 35.44 9.29
N PHE A 24 6.66 34.38 10.02
CA PHE A 24 6.31 34.23 11.44
C PHE A 24 7.20 35.08 12.38
N GLY A 25 8.37 35.53 11.92
CA GLY A 25 9.28 36.35 12.71
C GLY A 25 9.68 35.70 14.04
N LEU A 26 10.18 36.48 15.00
CA LEU A 26 10.63 35.95 16.30
C LEU A 26 9.47 35.51 17.22
N ILE A 27 8.31 36.17 17.11
CA ILE A 27 7.16 35.91 17.99
C ILE A 27 6.49 34.58 17.62
N GLY A 28 6.44 34.23 16.34
CA GLY A 28 5.78 33.03 15.85
C GLY A 28 6.61 31.75 15.86
N GLN A 29 7.82 31.75 16.42
CA GLN A 29 8.75 30.61 16.32
C GLN A 29 8.23 29.34 16.97
N GLU A 30 7.58 29.45 18.14
CA GLU A 30 7.04 28.26 18.82
C GLU A 30 5.94 27.58 18.01
N PHE A 31 5.01 28.39 17.47
CA PHE A 31 3.96 27.90 16.58
C PHE A 31 4.56 27.29 15.32
N LEU A 32 5.51 27.97 14.67
CA LEU A 32 6.16 27.47 13.48
C LEU A 32 6.90 26.16 13.75
N GLY A 33 7.55 26.03 14.90
CA GLY A 33 8.20 24.81 15.36
C GLY A 33 7.20 23.66 15.53
N ALA A 34 6.08 23.91 16.22
CA ALA A 34 5.02 22.92 16.41
C ALA A 34 4.40 22.47 15.07
N VAL A 35 4.13 23.40 14.16
CA VAL A 35 3.60 23.10 12.82
C VAL A 35 4.62 22.33 12.00
N THR A 36 5.91 22.69 12.06
CA THR A 36 6.97 21.97 11.37
C THR A 36 7.13 20.55 11.89
N GLY A 37 7.12 20.36 13.22
CA GLY A 37 7.14 19.02 13.83
C GLY A 37 5.93 18.18 13.41
N THR A 38 4.73 18.77 13.41
CA THR A 38 3.50 18.10 12.97
C THR A 38 3.56 17.72 11.50
N HIS A 39 4.06 18.62 10.64
CA HIS A 39 4.23 18.38 9.22
C HIS A 39 5.19 17.21 8.96
N LEU A 40 6.34 17.17 9.65
CA LEU A 40 7.30 16.06 9.54
C LEU A 40 6.67 14.73 9.97
N ALA A 41 5.98 14.71 11.11
CA ALA A 41 5.28 13.52 11.58
C ALA A 41 4.19 13.05 10.60
N HIS A 42 3.50 14.00 9.94
CA HIS A 42 2.53 13.69 8.89
C HIS A 42 3.21 13.08 7.66
N THR A 43 4.30 13.68 7.16
CA THR A 43 5.02 13.11 6.00
C THR A 43 5.57 11.72 6.28
N ASP A 44 6.04 11.46 7.50
CA ASP A 44 6.46 10.10 7.93
C ASP A 44 5.28 9.11 7.96
N ALA A 45 4.11 9.56 8.39
CA ALA A 45 2.89 8.75 8.33
C ALA A 45 2.48 8.43 6.88
N VAL A 46 2.62 9.38 5.96
CA VAL A 46 2.34 9.18 4.52
C VAL A 46 3.30 8.15 3.90
N VAL A 47 4.59 8.20 4.23
CA VAL A 47 5.57 7.20 3.77
C VAL A 47 5.23 5.80 4.29
N ARG A 48 4.89 5.68 5.58
CA ARG A 48 4.44 4.40 6.16
C ARG A 48 3.17 3.88 5.50
N LEU A 49 2.21 4.77 5.20
CA LEU A 49 0.99 4.41 4.49
C LEU A 49 1.28 3.89 3.08
N ALA A 50 2.18 4.54 2.32
CA ALA A 50 2.59 4.07 1.00
C ALA A 50 3.16 2.64 1.07
N GLY A 51 4.01 2.36 2.06
CA GLY A 51 4.55 1.03 2.31
C GLY A 51 3.47 -0.01 2.65
N ALA A 52 2.52 0.34 3.51
CA ALA A 52 1.39 -0.54 3.85
C ALA A 52 0.53 -0.88 2.62
N VAL A 53 0.21 0.12 1.79
CA VAL A 53 -0.57 -0.09 0.55
C VAL A 53 0.19 -0.97 -0.44
N ALA A 54 1.51 -0.79 -0.58
CA ALA A 54 2.33 -1.66 -1.42
C ALA A 54 2.32 -3.11 -0.93
N SER A 55 2.48 -3.31 0.39
CA SER A 55 2.44 -4.62 1.02
C SER A 55 1.10 -5.32 0.78
N ILE A 56 -0.02 -4.64 1.03
CA ILE A 56 -1.38 -5.17 0.78
C ILE A 56 -1.55 -5.55 -0.70
N GLY A 57 -1.08 -4.72 -1.63
CA GLY A 57 -1.14 -5.01 -3.06
C GLY A 57 -0.38 -6.29 -3.44
N SER A 58 0.82 -6.48 -2.87
CA SER A 58 1.61 -7.69 -3.10
C SER A 58 0.94 -8.94 -2.54
N ALA A 59 0.41 -8.87 -1.32
CA ALA A 59 -0.31 -9.96 -0.68
C ALA A 59 -1.58 -10.33 -1.46
N ALA A 60 -2.38 -9.34 -1.87
CA ALA A 60 -3.59 -9.56 -2.65
C ALA A 60 -3.29 -10.25 -3.99
N THR A 61 -2.20 -9.85 -4.67
CA THR A 61 -1.77 -10.48 -5.92
C THR A 61 -1.34 -11.93 -5.70
N ALA A 62 -0.55 -12.20 -4.66
CA ALA A 62 -0.12 -13.55 -4.31
C ALA A 62 -1.31 -14.45 -3.93
N SER A 63 -2.28 -13.92 -3.20
CA SER A 63 -3.52 -14.62 -2.87
C SER A 63 -4.33 -14.93 -4.13
N ALA A 64 -4.49 -13.97 -5.05
CA ALA A 64 -5.22 -14.19 -6.31
C ALA A 64 -4.58 -15.29 -7.17
N VAL A 65 -3.25 -15.29 -7.29
CA VAL A 65 -2.51 -16.34 -8.01
C VAL A 65 -2.71 -17.70 -7.33
N SER A 66 -2.56 -17.76 -6.01
CA SER A 66 -2.76 -19.01 -5.25
C SER A 66 -4.17 -19.57 -5.42
N TYR A 67 -5.18 -18.70 -5.39
CA TYR A 67 -6.56 -19.07 -5.66
C TYR A 67 -6.75 -19.61 -7.08
N ALA A 68 -6.22 -18.93 -8.10
CA ALA A 68 -6.34 -19.36 -9.49
C ALA A 68 -5.68 -20.73 -9.72
N LEU A 69 -4.50 -20.97 -9.14
CA LEU A 69 -3.82 -22.27 -9.22
C LEU A 69 -4.60 -23.38 -8.51
N THR A 70 -5.19 -23.06 -7.34
CA THR A 70 -6.00 -24.00 -6.57
C THR A 70 -7.29 -24.37 -7.31
N ASP A 71 -7.95 -23.39 -7.93
CA ASP A 71 -9.17 -23.59 -8.72
C ASP A 71 -8.90 -24.50 -9.93
N VAL A 72 -7.85 -24.21 -10.70
CA VAL A 72 -7.44 -25.04 -11.84
C VAL A 72 -7.07 -26.46 -11.39
N GLY A 73 -6.28 -26.59 -10.32
CA GLY A 73 -5.89 -27.90 -9.79
C GLY A 73 -7.08 -28.72 -9.30
N THR A 74 -8.02 -28.08 -8.61
CA THR A 74 -9.25 -28.72 -8.12
C THR A 74 -10.14 -29.13 -9.27
N GLY A 75 -10.33 -28.26 -10.27
CA GLY A 75 -11.10 -28.56 -11.48
C GLY A 75 -10.53 -29.76 -12.24
N ALA A 76 -9.20 -29.82 -12.40
CA ALA A 76 -8.53 -30.96 -13.03
C ALA A 76 -8.73 -32.27 -12.26
N ALA A 77 -8.62 -32.23 -10.93
CA ALA A 77 -8.84 -33.41 -10.08
C ALA A 77 -10.28 -33.93 -10.17
N VAL A 78 -11.27 -33.03 -10.15
CA VAL A 78 -12.69 -33.39 -10.31
C VAL A 78 -12.96 -34.01 -11.68
N ALA A 79 -12.43 -33.41 -12.75
CA ALA A 79 -12.59 -33.95 -14.11
C ALA A 79 -11.96 -35.34 -14.26
N ALA A 80 -10.76 -35.55 -13.69
CA ALA A 80 -10.11 -36.85 -13.69
C ALA A 80 -10.91 -37.91 -12.92
N SER A 81 -11.44 -37.55 -11.74
CA SER A 81 -12.31 -38.43 -10.94
C SER A 81 -13.58 -38.83 -11.71
N ALA A 82 -14.24 -37.88 -12.36
CA ALA A 82 -15.43 -38.14 -13.16
C ALA A 82 -15.14 -39.02 -14.39
N ALA A 83 -13.97 -38.90 -15.01
CA ALA A 83 -13.56 -39.78 -16.10
C ALA A 83 -13.30 -41.22 -15.62
N GLY A 84 -12.71 -41.39 -14.42
CA GLY A 84 -12.48 -42.70 -13.81
C GLY A 84 -13.78 -43.45 -13.51
N THR A 85 -14.76 -42.78 -12.90
CA THR A 85 -16.07 -43.40 -12.59
C THR A 85 -16.84 -43.79 -13.86
N ALA A 86 -16.73 -43.01 -14.94
CA ALA A 86 -17.33 -43.35 -16.22
C ALA A 86 -16.70 -44.59 -16.88
N LEU A 87 -15.41 -44.83 -16.64
CA LEU A 87 -14.70 -46.02 -17.12
C LEU A 87 -15.14 -47.27 -16.35
N ASP A 88 -15.25 -47.19 -15.01
CA ASP A 88 -15.69 -48.30 -14.15
C ASP A 88 -17.15 -48.73 -14.39
N ALA A 89 -17.97 -47.84 -14.96
CA ALA A 89 -19.37 -48.10 -15.28
C ALA A 89 -19.59 -48.81 -16.64
N ARG A 90 -18.54 -49.06 -17.43
CA ARG A 90 -18.60 -49.71 -18.74
C ARG A 90 -18.07 -51.13 -18.71
#